data_AF-A0A9E2V1D6-F1
#
_entry.id   AF-A0A9E2V1D6-F1
#
_cell.length_a   1.000
_cell.length_b   1.000
_cell.length_c   1.000
_cell.angle_alpha   90.00
_cell.angle_beta   90.00
_cell.angle_gamma   90.00
#
_symmetry.space_group_name_H-M   'P 1'
#
loop_
_entity.id
_entity.type
_entity.pdbx_description
1 polymer ?
#
loop_
_entity_poly.entity_id
_entity_poly.type
_entity_poly.pdbx_seq_one_letter_code
_entity_poly.pdbx_strand_id
1 'polypeptide(L)'
;MIRIRIGETERELGNVDESWINQQINRRRADGQTVCVKVTVHEDNLNMVLSTSTCGANGGGGRPPRLREKEVFDLWNQRGLNDADFTGGNLVAFLKQLKRLL
;
A
#
# COMPACT_ATOMS: atom_id res chain seq x y z
N MET A 1 10.08 -6.32 8.15
CA MET A 1 9.02 -7.08 7.48
C MET A 1 7.96 -6.16 6.86
N ILE A 2 7.64 -6.35 5.59
CA ILE A 2 6.62 -5.56 4.87
C ILE A 2 5.56 -6.50 4.32
N ARG A 3 4.28 -6.24 4.62
CA ARG A 3 3.12 -7.03 4.18
C ARG A 3 2.16 -6.18 3.35
N ILE A 4 1.61 -6.78 2.30
CA ILE A 4 0.69 -6.16 1.37
C ILE A 4 -0.59 -6.99 1.37
N ARG A 5 -1.69 -6.38 1.81
CA ARG A 5 -3.03 -6.94 1.77
C ARG A 5 -3.84 -6.24 0.69
N ILE A 6 -4.44 -7.01 -0.22
CA ILE A 6 -5.38 -6.52 -1.24
C ILE A 6 -6.69 -7.28 -1.05
N GLY A 7 -7.74 -6.59 -0.61
CA GLY A 7 -8.97 -7.23 -0.12
C GLY A 7 -8.67 -8.23 1.01
N GLU A 8 -9.04 -9.49 0.82
CA GLU A 8 -8.80 -10.57 1.79
C GLU A 8 -7.48 -11.32 1.60
N THR A 9 -6.67 -10.98 0.60
CA THR A 9 -5.43 -11.69 0.31
C THR A 9 -4.23 -10.89 0.80
N GLU A 10 -3.37 -11.51 1.60
CA GLU A 10 -2.13 -10.91 2.12
C GLU A 10 -0.90 -11.66 1.61
N ARG A 11 0.16 -10.91 1.28
CA ARG A 11 1.49 -11.44 0.93
C ARG A 11 2.60 -10.54 1.46
N GLU A 12 3.76 -11.14 1.73
CA GLU A 12 4.97 -10.41 2.08
C GLU A 12 5.62 -9.80 0.84
N LEU A 13 6.27 -8.63 0.99
CA LEU A 13 6.91 -7.92 -0.12
C LEU A 13 7.90 -8.79 -0.91
N GLY A 14 8.60 -9.72 -0.25
CA GLY A 14 9.53 -10.65 -0.91
C GLY A 14 8.84 -11.66 -1.86
N ASN A 15 7.56 -11.93 -1.66
CA ASN A 15 6.75 -12.91 -2.40
C ASN A 15 5.66 -12.23 -3.26
N VAL A 16 5.69 -10.91 -3.37
CA VAL A 16 4.79 -10.12 -4.19
C VAL A 16 5.46 -9.82 -5.52
N ASP A 17 4.83 -10.27 -6.59
CA ASP A 17 5.18 -9.92 -7.96
C ASP A 17 4.12 -9.01 -8.59
N GLU A 18 4.50 -8.35 -9.68
CA GLU A 18 3.65 -7.40 -10.39
C GLU A 18 2.40 -8.06 -10.99
N SER A 19 2.52 -9.32 -11.42
CA SER A 19 1.42 -10.05 -12.02
C SER A 19 0.34 -10.35 -10.99
N TRP A 20 0.73 -10.72 -9.77
CA TRP A 20 -0.17 -10.94 -8.66
C TRP A 20 -0.91 -9.65 -8.27
N ILE A 21 -0.20 -8.53 -8.15
CA ILE A 21 -0.83 -7.22 -7.85
C ILE A 21 -1.89 -6.88 -8.91
N ASN A 22 -1.50 -6.93 -10.18
CA ASN A 22 -2.40 -6.59 -11.27
C ASN A 22 -3.61 -7.53 -11.34
N GLN A 23 -3.40 -8.84 -11.12
CA GLN A 23 -4.48 -9.81 -11.06
C GLN A 23 -5.46 -9.49 -9.92
N GLN A 24 -4.95 -9.21 -8.72
CA GLN A 24 -5.78 -8.92 -7.55
C GLN A 24 -6.61 -7.64 -7.72
N ILE A 25 -6.05 -6.60 -8.34
CA ILE A 25 -6.72 -5.32 -8.55
C ILE A 25 -7.71 -5.41 -9.71
N ASN A 26 -7.29 -5.94 -10.86
CA ASN A 26 -8.12 -6.00 -12.06
C ASN A 26 -9.32 -6.93 -11.87
N ARG A 27 -9.14 -8.10 -11.22
CA ARG A 27 -10.24 -9.02 -10.95
C ARG A 27 -11.33 -8.36 -10.10
N ARG A 28 -10.94 -7.69 -9.02
CA ARG A 28 -11.89 -6.98 -8.14
C ARG A 28 -12.64 -5.87 -8.87
N ARG A 29 -11.94 -5.09 -9.70
CA ARG A 29 -12.58 -4.05 -10.53
C ARG A 29 -13.56 -4.64 -11.55
N ALA A 30 -13.18 -5.74 -12.21
CA ALA A 30 -14.06 -6.44 -13.14
C ALA A 30 -15.32 -6.98 -12.43
N ASP A 31 -15.18 -7.40 -11.18
CA ASP A 31 -16.29 -7.84 -10.32
C ASP A 31 -17.09 -6.67 -9.70
N GLY A 32 -16.78 -5.41 -10.06
CA GLY A 32 -17.45 -4.21 -9.53
C GLY A 32 -17.14 -3.90 -8.06
N GLN A 33 -16.10 -4.51 -7.49
CA GLN A 33 -15.72 -4.35 -6.09
C GLN A 33 -14.73 -3.19 -5.91
N THR A 34 -14.84 -2.52 -4.76
CA THR A 34 -13.82 -1.55 -4.34
C THR A 34 -12.52 -2.27 -3.98
N VAL A 35 -11.40 -1.73 -4.46
CA VAL A 35 -10.09 -2.31 -4.20
C VAL A 35 -9.50 -1.65 -2.96
N CYS A 36 -9.57 -2.33 -1.82
CA CYS A 36 -8.85 -1.94 -0.61
C CYS A 36 -7.44 -2.52 -0.62
N VAL A 37 -6.42 -1.67 -0.55
CA VAL A 37 -5.03 -2.07 -0.36
C VAL A 37 -4.54 -1.56 0.98
N LYS A 38 -3.89 -2.43 1.76
CA LYS A 38 -3.26 -2.11 3.03
C LYS A 38 -1.80 -2.56 2.99
N VAL A 39 -0.87 -1.65 3.26
CA VAL A 39 0.56 -1.95 3.35
C VAL A 39 1.01 -1.73 4.80
N THR A 40 1.44 -2.81 5.43
CA THR A 40 1.98 -2.79 6.79
C THR A 40 3.49 -2.88 6.72
N VAL A 41 4.17 -1.88 7.27
CA VAL A 41 5.64 -1.81 7.35
C VAL A 41 6.04 -1.97 8.80
N HIS A 42 6.86 -2.98 9.08
CA HIS A 42 7.40 -3.26 10.41
C HIS A 42 8.90 -3.52 10.31
N GLU A 43 9.71 -2.46 10.39
CA GLU A 43 11.17 -2.48 10.47
C GLU A 43 11.61 -1.87 11.82
N ASP A 44 12.86 -2.10 12.23
CA ASP A 44 13.40 -1.76 13.57
C ASP A 44 12.91 -0.42 14.13
N ASN A 45 12.91 0.64 13.29
CA ASN A 45 12.52 2.00 13.67
C ASN A 45 11.31 2.54 12.89
N LEU A 46 10.58 1.67 12.18
CA LEU A 46 9.46 2.06 11.33
C LEU A 46 8.30 1.06 11.48
N ASN A 47 7.26 1.48 12.19
CA ASN A 47 6.03 0.72 12.34
C ASN A 47 4.85 1.57 11.89
N MET A 48 4.38 1.33 10.67
CA MET A 48 3.30 2.11 10.07
C MET A 48 2.40 1.27 9.17
N VAL A 49 1.16 1.71 9.04
CA VAL A 49 0.15 1.09 8.19
C VAL A 49 -0.39 2.16 7.25
N LEU A 50 -0.34 1.86 5.95
CA LEU A 50 -0.92 2.67 4.88
C LEU A 50 -2.14 1.95 4.34
N SER A 51 -3.17 2.70 3.97
CA SER A 51 -4.36 2.14 3.34
C SER A 51 -4.89 3.07 2.27
N THR A 52 -5.41 2.50 1.18
CA THR A 52 -6.16 3.28 0.18
C THR A 52 -7.44 3.82 0.79
N SER A 53 -7.95 4.93 0.24
CA SER A 53 -9.17 5.61 0.71
C SER A 53 -10.41 4.69 0.69
N THR A 54 -10.41 3.68 -0.18
CA THR A 54 -11.44 2.65 -0.34
C THR A 54 -11.52 1.63 0.79
N CYS A 55 -10.55 1.59 1.72
CA CYS A 55 -10.49 0.62 2.81
C CYS A 55 -11.43 0.91 4.00
N GLY A 56 -12.23 1.97 3.93
CA GLY A 56 -12.97 2.50 5.09
C GLY A 56 -12.06 3.26 6.05
N ALA A 57 -12.66 3.94 7.04
CA ALA A 57 -11.92 4.78 7.99
C ALA A 57 -10.91 3.95 8.79
N ASN A 58 -9.62 4.08 8.48
CA ASN A 58 -8.53 3.62 9.33
C ASN A 58 -8.08 4.82 10.18
N GLY A 59 -8.17 4.68 11.51
CA GLY A 59 -7.77 5.70 12.46
C GLY A 59 -6.31 6.14 12.24
N GLY A 60 -6.10 7.44 12.08
CA GLY A 60 -4.77 8.05 12.03
C GLY A 60 -4.15 8.11 13.42
N GLY A 61 -2.87 7.81 13.53
CA GLY A 61 -2.13 7.96 14.78
C GLY A 61 -2.09 9.43 15.20
N GLY A 62 -2.43 9.73 16.46
CA GLY A 62 -2.52 11.10 16.98
C GLY A 62 -1.18 11.83 17.16
N ARG A 63 -0.06 11.22 16.74
CA ARG A 63 1.26 11.84 16.78
C ARG A 63 1.70 12.28 15.38
N PRO A 64 2.48 13.36 15.26
CA PRO A 64 3.16 13.67 14.01
C PRO A 64 4.07 12.52 13.55
N PRO A 65 4.13 12.24 12.24
CA PRO A 65 5.03 11.23 11.69
C PRO A 65 6.50 11.63 11.87
N ARG A 66 7.36 10.65 12.13
CA ARG A 66 8.83 10.77 12.11
C ARG A 66 9.33 10.97 10.67
N LEU A 67 10.58 11.39 10.49
CA LEU A 67 11.15 11.69 9.16
C LEU A 67 10.99 10.53 8.17
N ARG A 68 11.34 9.29 8.56
CA ARG A 68 11.16 8.10 7.71
C ARG A 68 9.70 7.75 7.45
N GLU A 69 8.83 7.89 8.46
CA GLU A 69 7.38 7.68 8.27
C GLU A 69 6.84 8.68 7.24
N LYS A 70 7.30 9.94 7.32
CA LYS A 70 6.94 11.00 6.40
C LYS A 70 7.40 10.72 4.97
N GLU A 71 8.64 10.25 4.76
CA GLU A 71 9.14 9.87 3.43
C GLU A 71 8.28 8.78 2.78
N VAL A 72 7.89 7.78 3.56
CA VAL A 72 7.01 6.70 3.09
C VAL A 72 5.59 7.23 2.78
N PHE A 73 5.03 8.10 3.63
CA PHE A 73 3.75 8.76 3.37
C PHE A 73 3.79 9.66 2.13
N ASP A 74 4.84 10.46 1.97
CA ASP A 74 5.01 11.36 0.83
C ASP A 74 5.16 10.52 -0.46
N LEU A 75 5.89 9.40 -0.42
CA LEU A 75 5.96 8.45 -1.54
C LEU A 75 4.59 7.84 -1.87
N TRP A 76 3.80 7.45 -0.87
CA TRP A 76 2.44 6.95 -1.06
C TRP A 76 1.55 7.97 -1.78
N ASN A 77 1.61 9.23 -1.33
CA ASN A 77 0.86 10.34 -1.91
C ASN A 77 1.31 10.63 -3.35
N GLN A 78 2.62 10.70 -3.60
CA GLN A 78 3.21 10.94 -4.92
C GLN A 78 2.83 9.86 -5.94
N ARG A 79 2.58 8.63 -5.49
CA ARG A 79 2.14 7.51 -6.34
C ARG A 79 0.63 7.51 -6.56
N GLY A 80 -0.11 8.45 -5.99
CA GLY A 80 -1.55 8.58 -6.20
C GLY A 80 -2.36 7.46 -5.56
N LEU A 81 -1.87 6.83 -4.49
CA LEU A 81 -2.56 5.72 -3.81
C LEU A 81 -3.69 6.16 -2.87
N ASN A 82 -3.91 7.48 -2.73
CA ASN A 82 -5.11 8.03 -2.10
C ASN A 82 -6.26 8.22 -3.10
N ASP A 83 -5.97 8.15 -4.40
CA ASP A 83 -6.98 8.25 -5.45
C ASP A 83 -7.82 6.97 -5.47
N ALA A 84 -9.13 7.10 -5.64
CA ALA A 84 -10.03 5.94 -5.81
C ALA A 84 -9.71 5.15 -7.09
N ASP A 85 -9.17 5.83 -8.11
CA ASP A 85 -8.88 5.27 -9.42
C ASP A 85 -7.46 4.71 -9.57
N PHE A 86 -6.66 4.65 -8.50
CA PHE A 86 -5.27 4.16 -8.52
C PHE A 86 -5.12 2.82 -9.26
N THR A 87 -4.03 2.64 -10.01
CA THR A 87 -3.81 1.39 -10.78
C THR A 87 -2.89 0.43 -10.05
N GLY A 88 -2.83 -0.83 -10.51
CA GLY A 88 -1.79 -1.76 -10.05
C GLY A 88 -0.38 -1.27 -10.35
N GLY A 89 -0.18 -0.51 -11.43
CA GLY A 89 1.09 0.14 -11.74
C GLY A 89 1.52 1.15 -10.66
N ASN A 90 0.57 1.91 -10.10
CA ASN A 90 0.85 2.84 -9.01
C ASN A 90 1.37 2.10 -7.77
N LEU A 91 0.71 0.99 -7.39
CA LEU A 91 1.11 0.17 -6.25
C LEU A 91 2.46 -0.51 -6.49
N VAL A 92 2.68 -1.07 -7.67
CA VAL A 92 3.98 -1.66 -8.05
C VAL A 92 5.10 -0.63 -7.95
N ALA A 93 4.89 0.58 -8.49
CA ALA A 93 5.88 1.65 -8.45
C ALA A 93 6.19 2.09 -7.00
N PHE A 94 5.17 2.18 -6.15
CA PHE A 94 5.34 2.42 -4.72
C PHE A 94 6.20 1.34 -4.06
N LEU A 95 5.86 0.06 -4.22
CA LEU A 95 6.57 -1.05 -3.57
C LEU A 95 8.02 -1.17 -4.02
N LYS A 96 8.30 -0.96 -5.31
CA LYS A 96 9.67 -0.93 -5.84
C LYS A 96 10.52 0.18 -5.22
N GLN A 97 9.94 1.35 -4.97
CA GLN A 97 10.65 2.47 -4.36
C GLN A 97 10.77 2.33 -2.85
N LEU A 98 9.73 1.80 -2.20
CA LEU A 98 9.76 1.45 -0.78
C LEU A 98 10.91 0.48 -0.47
N LYS A 99 11.11 -0.55 -1.31
CA LYS A 99 12.22 -1.51 -1.18
C LYS A 99 13.61 -0.88 -1.37
N ARG A 100 13.72 0.29 -2.00
CA ARG A 100 14.99 1.02 -2.16
C ARG A 100 15.23 2.00 -1.03
N LEU A 101 14.15 2.48 -0.41
CA LEU A 101 14.19 3.44 0.69
C LEU A 101 14.49 2.77 2.04
N LEU A 102 14.04 1.52 2.20
CA LEU A 102 14.23 0.69 3.40
C LEU A 102 15.33 -0.34 3.17
#